data_AF-A0A1G6H1W4-F1
#
_entry.id   AF-A0A1G6H1W4-F1
#
_cell.length_a   1.000
_cell.length_b   1.000
_cell.length_c   1.000
_cell.angle_alpha   90.00
_cell.angle_beta   90.00
_cell.angle_gamma   90.00
#
_symmetry.space_group_name_H-M   'P 1'
#
loop_
_entity.id
_entity.type
_entity.pdbx_description
1 polymer ?
#
loop_
_entity_poly.entity_id
_entity_poly.type
_entity_poly.pdbx_seq_one_letter_code
_entity_poly.pdbx_strand_id
1 'polypeptide(L)'
;MKKYLFVFFLFVGSNLLTIHSDAQESATIPIVVDTDCASDDFRAIAAFLTSSNFKVVGIICTDGGLSPSEGARGVRKLVADFGLSIPVVEGVDLGLNPSWRWMCRAIWKTEEQTNVIKSNYRDSLTRWFKNDQEQLTYVCLGPVSSLNGWLKQVEIPFNLRRVVWFYGESEGSTNVVSDAEAWRQLQLLPVNIHLVGQPLGNYSIFTEELLGKVSATEKPLALELKKRHEVGAIRGQLANSHFTMWDELVPVYLSYPSLFEVKPTSQNPHIAHVQIVDTSMVGDSYIKLFTGQGTALRGIVLESFPISEELLSPDLVPYAKAIQQRHGIEEWKLTVLTNEMHQHLGIYSIVGTKMGLFAREYFGVGLDKIKVVSLAGFMPPVSCLNDGLQISTGATLGRGSISVEQGGASIAGARFVYQGRVLVVTLKGSYSKLAADDISAGIVKYGNLTNGYWNLVRQLSIKYWLEWDRKEMFDFKEVK
;
A
#
# COMPACT_ATOMS: atom_id res chain seq x y z
N MET A 1 35.12 -63.98 -6.11
CA MET A 1 34.42 -63.00 -6.97
C MET A 1 33.32 -62.31 -6.17
N LYS A 2 33.62 -61.14 -5.60
CA LYS A 2 32.64 -60.30 -4.90
C LYS A 2 32.46 -59.03 -5.73
N LYS A 3 31.25 -58.83 -6.26
CA LYS A 3 30.85 -57.62 -6.99
C LYS A 3 30.64 -56.50 -5.98
N TYR A 4 31.44 -55.45 -6.06
CA TYR A 4 31.20 -54.20 -5.33
C TYR A 4 30.28 -53.32 -6.17
N LEU A 5 29.11 -53.01 -5.62
CA LEU A 5 28.14 -52.06 -6.15
C LEU A 5 28.58 -50.66 -5.70
N PHE A 6 28.95 -49.79 -6.64
CA PHE A 6 29.20 -48.38 -6.36
C PHE A 6 27.87 -47.67 -6.08
N VAL A 7 27.67 -47.21 -4.85
CA VAL A 7 26.55 -46.32 -4.49
C VAL A 7 27.00 -44.89 -4.72
N PHE A 8 26.40 -44.23 -5.71
CA PHE A 8 26.50 -42.80 -5.93
C PHE A 8 25.62 -42.08 -4.89
N PHE A 9 26.21 -41.33 -3.97
CA PHE A 9 25.47 -40.39 -3.13
C PHE A 9 25.15 -39.15 -3.97
N LEU A 10 23.90 -39.06 -4.45
CA LEU A 10 23.33 -37.85 -5.02
C LEU A 10 22.95 -36.92 -3.86
N PHE A 11 23.84 -35.98 -3.55
CA PHE A 11 23.54 -34.84 -2.69
C PHE A 11 22.63 -33.89 -3.48
N VAL A 12 21.32 -34.13 -3.46
CA VAL A 12 20.34 -33.14 -3.93
C VAL A 12 20.27 -32.07 -2.86
N GLY A 13 21.15 -31.07 -2.98
CA GLY A 13 20.99 -29.81 -2.27
C GLY A 13 19.66 -29.20 -2.69
N SER A 14 18.71 -29.17 -1.78
CA SER A 14 17.44 -28.46 -1.91
C SER A 14 17.73 -26.96 -1.95
N ASN A 15 18.15 -26.47 -3.11
CA ASN A 15 17.95 -25.08 -3.49
C ASN A 15 16.45 -24.92 -3.72
N LEU A 16 15.70 -24.73 -2.64
CA LEU A 16 14.42 -24.05 -2.67
C LEU A 16 14.73 -22.64 -3.21
N LEU A 17 14.73 -22.51 -4.53
CA LEU A 17 14.39 -21.27 -5.19
C LEU A 17 12.99 -20.94 -4.71
N THR A 18 12.90 -20.19 -3.61
CA THR A 18 11.72 -19.40 -3.28
C THR A 18 11.55 -18.42 -4.42
N ILE A 19 10.84 -18.86 -5.46
CA ILE A 19 10.12 -17.98 -6.35
C ILE A 19 9.07 -17.34 -5.43
N HIS A 20 9.46 -16.26 -4.75
CA HIS A 20 8.49 -15.30 -4.27
C HIS A 20 7.87 -14.71 -5.54
N SER A 21 6.77 -15.31 -5.98
CA SER A 21 5.85 -14.56 -6.81
C SER A 21 5.55 -13.26 -6.04
N ASP A 22 5.53 -12.13 -6.73
CA ASP A 22 4.97 -10.86 -6.28
C ASP A 22 3.43 -10.99 -6.07
N ALA A 23 3.01 -12.10 -5.47
CA ALA A 23 1.66 -12.39 -5.06
C ALA A 23 1.33 -11.52 -3.85
N GLN A 24 0.75 -10.38 -4.21
CA GLN A 24 0.03 -9.46 -3.35
C GLN A 24 0.87 -8.91 -2.20
N GLU A 25 1.53 -7.79 -2.50
CA GLU A 25 1.98 -6.87 -1.47
C GLU A 25 0.83 -6.61 -0.49
N SER A 26 1.17 -6.48 0.78
CA SER A 26 0.29 -5.95 1.81
C SER A 26 -0.54 -4.80 1.24
N ALA A 27 -1.79 -4.64 1.70
CA ALA A 27 -2.65 -3.50 1.32
C ALA A 27 -1.91 -2.15 1.45
N THR A 28 -0.85 -2.10 2.28
CA THR A 28 0.12 -1.01 2.39
C THR A 28 1.57 -1.53 2.33
N ILE A 29 2.45 -0.90 1.57
CA ILE A 29 3.88 -1.23 1.46
C ILE A 29 4.63 -0.57 2.63
N PRO A 30 5.22 -1.32 3.57
CA PRO A 30 6.01 -0.76 4.66
C PRO A 30 7.35 -0.24 4.13
N ILE A 31 7.64 1.04 4.34
CA ILE A 31 8.84 1.69 3.83
C ILE A 31 9.60 2.49 4.89
N VAL A 32 10.92 2.50 4.77
CA VAL A 32 11.79 3.53 5.36
C VAL A 32 12.28 4.41 4.22
N VAL A 33 12.14 5.72 4.33
CA VAL A 33 12.54 6.67 3.28
C VAL A 33 13.83 7.37 3.68
N ASP A 34 14.82 7.38 2.80
CA ASP A 34 16.08 8.11 2.91
C ASP A 34 16.12 9.18 1.82
N THR A 35 16.24 10.43 2.22
CA THR A 35 16.07 11.61 1.37
C THR A 35 17.22 12.58 1.57
N ASP A 36 17.64 13.26 0.50
CA ASP A 36 18.57 14.39 0.60
C ASP A 36 17.86 15.76 0.61
N CYS A 37 16.53 15.72 0.64
CA CYS A 37 15.64 16.86 0.71
C CYS A 37 15.86 17.86 -0.44
N ALA A 38 16.08 17.37 -1.67
CA ALA A 38 15.92 18.19 -2.85
C ALA A 38 14.43 18.54 -3.11
N SER A 39 14.16 19.22 -4.22
CA SER A 39 12.82 19.72 -4.53
C SER A 39 11.84 18.61 -4.91
N ASP A 40 12.36 17.59 -5.57
CA ASP A 40 11.71 16.38 -6.04
C ASP A 40 11.46 15.38 -4.92
N ASP A 41 12.38 15.26 -3.94
CA ASP A 41 12.11 14.48 -2.73
C ASP A 41 10.87 14.99 -1.99
N PHE A 42 10.66 16.31 -1.94
CA PHE A 42 9.48 16.87 -1.29
C PHE A 42 8.19 16.39 -1.99
N ARG A 43 8.21 16.30 -3.32
CA ARG A 43 7.09 15.81 -4.13
C ARG A 43 6.89 14.30 -3.92
N ALA A 44 7.96 13.51 -3.95
CA ALA A 44 7.90 12.08 -3.68
C ALA A 44 7.41 11.76 -2.26
N ILE A 45 7.95 12.43 -1.24
CA ILE A 45 7.54 12.28 0.17
C ILE A 45 6.09 12.71 0.37
N ALA A 46 5.64 13.80 -0.26
CA ALA A 46 4.23 14.19 -0.20
C ALA A 46 3.31 13.09 -0.76
N ALA A 47 3.72 12.41 -1.83
CA ALA A 47 2.99 11.28 -2.38
C ALA A 47 3.01 10.04 -1.46
N PHE A 48 4.18 9.69 -0.90
CA PHE A 48 4.31 8.60 0.07
C PHE A 48 3.44 8.80 1.31
N LEU A 49 3.40 10.03 1.85
CA LEU A 49 2.65 10.36 3.06
C LEU A 49 1.14 10.51 2.80
N THR A 50 0.73 10.80 1.56
CA THR A 50 -0.69 10.95 1.21
C THR A 50 -1.33 9.63 0.81
N SER A 51 -0.60 8.79 0.07
CA SER A 51 -1.15 7.58 -0.52
C SER A 51 -1.38 6.51 0.54
N SER A 52 -2.54 5.87 0.49
CA SER A 52 -2.84 4.68 1.31
C SER A 52 -2.01 3.46 0.90
N ASN A 53 -1.20 3.54 -0.15
CA ASN A 53 -0.32 2.45 -0.59
C ASN A 53 0.88 2.25 0.32
N PHE A 54 1.20 3.19 1.21
CA PHE A 54 2.46 3.19 1.93
C PHE A 54 2.25 3.32 3.42
N LYS A 55 3.06 2.58 4.17
CA LYS A 55 3.23 2.75 5.61
C LYS A 55 4.66 3.23 5.84
N VAL A 56 4.83 4.54 5.98
CA VAL A 56 6.14 5.15 6.25
C VAL A 56 6.51 4.92 7.71
N VAL A 57 7.47 4.03 7.96
CA VAL A 57 7.92 3.63 9.30
C VAL A 57 8.91 4.63 9.89
N GLY A 58 9.69 5.28 9.05
CA GLY A 58 10.67 6.29 9.45
C GLY A 58 11.29 6.99 8.25
N ILE A 59 11.84 8.18 8.49
CA ILE A 59 12.50 8.99 7.48
C ILE A 59 13.92 9.35 7.94
N ILE A 60 14.89 9.20 7.06
CA ILE A 60 16.30 9.57 7.25
C ILE A 60 16.59 10.73 6.30
N CYS A 61 17.25 11.77 6.82
CA CYS A 61 17.70 12.88 6.01
C CYS A 61 19.22 12.78 5.84
N THR A 62 19.66 12.27 4.69
CA THR A 62 21.07 12.23 4.25
C THR A 62 21.43 13.54 3.59
N ASP A 63 22.73 13.84 3.45
CA ASP A 63 23.19 15.08 2.83
C ASP A 63 23.00 15.11 1.31
N GLY A 64 22.71 16.30 0.77
CA GLY A 64 22.56 16.58 -0.66
C GLY A 64 21.85 17.91 -0.90
N GLY A 65 20.59 17.90 -1.34
CA GLY A 65 19.75 19.10 -1.48
C GLY A 65 19.81 20.02 -0.25
N LEU A 66 19.67 19.45 0.95
CA LEU A 66 19.91 20.08 2.24
C LEU A 66 20.95 19.30 3.06
N SER A 67 21.55 19.94 4.08
CA SER A 67 22.32 19.20 5.08
C SER A 67 21.41 18.29 5.90
N PRO A 68 21.91 17.18 6.51
CA PRO A 68 21.09 16.26 7.30
C PRO A 68 20.27 16.95 8.39
N SER A 69 20.85 17.94 9.09
CA SER A 69 20.12 18.66 10.14
C SER A 69 19.07 19.62 9.59
N GLU A 70 19.32 20.28 8.45
CA GLU A 70 18.33 21.14 7.79
C GLU A 70 17.16 20.32 7.25
N GLY A 71 17.46 19.24 6.53
CA GLY A 71 16.47 18.30 6.01
C GLY A 71 15.62 17.73 7.14
N ALA A 72 16.24 17.20 8.20
CA ALA A 72 15.52 16.64 9.33
C ALA A 72 14.63 17.67 10.05
N ARG A 73 15.03 18.94 10.15
CA ARG A 73 14.15 20.00 10.67
C ARG A 73 12.94 20.22 9.76
N GLY A 74 13.15 20.35 8.45
CA GLY A 74 12.08 20.57 7.47
C GLY A 74 11.08 19.41 7.44
N VAL A 75 11.56 18.18 7.42
CA VAL A 75 10.73 16.97 7.43
C VAL A 75 10.00 16.81 8.76
N ARG A 76 10.65 17.02 9.91
CA ARG A 76 9.97 16.99 11.23
C ARG A 76 8.84 17.99 11.31
N LYS A 77 9.08 19.23 10.84
CA LYS A 77 8.05 20.25 10.78
C LYS A 77 6.90 19.83 9.87
N LEU A 78 7.20 19.30 8.69
CA LEU A 78 6.18 18.79 7.76
C LEU A 78 5.32 17.72 8.44
N VAL A 79 5.90 16.64 8.97
CA VAL A 79 5.11 15.56 9.58
C VAL A 79 4.31 16.05 10.79
N ALA A 80 4.86 16.96 11.60
CA ALA A 80 4.17 17.56 12.74
C ALA A 80 2.99 18.45 12.33
N ASP A 81 3.17 19.32 11.31
CA ASP A 81 2.13 20.21 10.79
C ASP A 81 0.90 19.43 10.26
N PHE A 82 1.11 18.17 9.83
CA PHE A 82 0.05 17.26 9.37
C PHE A 82 -0.37 16.19 10.40
N GLY A 83 0.06 16.31 11.66
CA GLY A 83 -0.32 15.40 12.74
C GLY A 83 0.21 13.96 12.59
N LEU A 84 1.24 13.76 11.77
CA LEU A 84 1.84 12.46 11.50
C LEU A 84 2.90 12.13 12.56
N SER A 85 2.82 10.94 13.14
CA SER A 85 3.79 10.46 14.14
C SER A 85 4.89 9.61 13.52
N ILE A 86 5.62 10.17 12.56
CA ILE A 86 6.69 9.48 11.83
C ILE A 86 8.05 9.90 12.42
N PRO A 87 8.90 8.96 12.86
CA PRO A 87 10.22 9.29 13.37
C PRO A 87 11.15 9.76 12.23
N VAL A 88 11.84 10.88 12.46
CA VAL A 88 12.74 11.52 11.49
C VAL A 88 14.13 11.69 12.11
N VAL A 89 15.17 11.20 11.44
CA VAL A 89 16.54 11.15 11.95
C VAL A 89 17.54 11.78 10.98
N GLU A 90 18.63 12.31 11.53
CA GLU A 90 19.74 12.88 10.74
C GLU A 90 20.66 11.73 10.28
N GLY A 91 20.80 11.58 8.97
CA GLY A 91 21.65 10.60 8.32
C GLY A 91 23.12 11.02 8.24
N VAL A 92 23.81 10.51 7.23
CA VAL A 92 25.23 10.83 6.97
C VAL A 92 25.36 12.24 6.39
N ASP A 93 26.31 13.01 6.96
CA ASP A 93 26.77 14.29 6.43
C ASP A 93 27.96 14.06 5.49
N LEU A 94 27.82 14.46 4.23
CA LEU A 94 28.83 14.29 3.17
C LEU A 94 29.57 15.61 2.88
N GLY A 95 29.20 16.71 3.53
CA GLY A 95 29.72 18.05 3.25
C GLY A 95 29.27 18.64 1.91
N LEU A 96 28.18 18.15 1.32
CA LEU A 96 27.65 18.64 0.05
C LEU A 96 27.12 20.07 0.22
N ASN A 97 27.20 20.88 -0.84
CA ASN A 97 26.66 22.24 -0.86
C ASN A 97 26.29 22.70 -2.28
N PRO A 98 25.22 22.14 -2.88
CA PRO A 98 24.82 22.52 -4.22
C PRO A 98 24.37 23.98 -4.31
N SER A 99 24.63 24.63 -5.44
CA SER A 99 24.31 26.05 -5.65
C SER A 99 22.79 26.34 -5.59
N TRP A 100 21.95 25.34 -5.82
CA TRP A 100 20.48 25.41 -5.73
C TRP A 100 19.92 25.08 -4.34
N ARG A 101 20.76 24.89 -3.31
CA ARG A 101 20.32 24.60 -1.92
C ARG A 101 19.32 25.62 -1.37
N TRP A 102 19.45 26.89 -1.75
CA TRP A 102 18.51 27.95 -1.33
C TRP A 102 17.06 27.64 -1.74
N MET A 103 16.85 27.01 -2.90
CA MET A 103 15.54 26.63 -3.39
C MET A 103 14.95 25.51 -2.53
N CYS A 104 15.79 24.54 -2.16
CA CYS A 104 15.40 23.46 -1.25
C CYS A 104 15.00 24.03 0.11
N ARG A 105 15.74 25.02 0.65
CA ARG A 105 15.39 25.68 1.92
C ARG A 105 14.02 26.35 1.88
N ALA A 106 13.69 27.00 0.78
CA ALA A 106 12.40 27.64 0.56
C ALA A 106 11.25 26.62 0.46
N ILE A 107 11.44 25.53 -0.29
CA ILE A 107 10.45 24.44 -0.40
C ILE A 107 10.23 23.76 0.94
N TRP A 108 11.30 23.42 1.65
CA TRP A 108 11.23 22.72 2.94
C TRP A 108 10.94 23.61 4.14
N LYS A 109 10.91 24.94 3.95
CA LYS A 109 10.65 25.97 4.98
C LYS A 109 11.56 25.83 6.20
N THR A 110 12.87 25.76 5.96
CA THR A 110 13.89 25.46 6.99
C THR A 110 14.49 26.68 7.70
N GLU A 111 13.91 27.87 7.49
CA GLU A 111 14.43 29.15 7.99
C GLU A 111 14.30 29.32 9.52
N GLU A 112 13.46 28.54 10.19
CA GLU A 112 13.27 28.59 11.65
C GLU A 112 14.17 27.57 12.38
N GLN A 113 14.95 28.05 13.36
CA GLN A 113 15.73 27.19 14.25
C GLN A 113 14.85 26.67 15.39
N THR A 114 14.78 25.35 15.50
CA THR A 114 14.26 24.68 16.70
C THR A 114 15.37 23.82 17.31
N ASN A 115 15.45 23.81 18.64
CA ASN A 115 16.35 22.91 19.35
C ASN A 115 15.81 21.48 19.21
N VAL A 116 16.59 20.58 18.60
CA VAL A 116 16.18 19.19 18.41
C VAL A 116 17.23 18.23 18.97
N ILE A 117 16.74 17.16 19.60
CA ILE A 117 17.54 16.06 20.13
C ILE A 117 18.12 15.28 18.94
N LYS A 118 19.44 15.21 18.85
CA LYS A 118 20.13 14.36 17.87
C LYS A 118 19.88 12.90 18.20
N SER A 119 19.20 12.20 17.28
CA SER A 119 19.03 10.74 17.33
C SER A 119 20.03 10.08 16.38
N ASN A 120 20.68 9.00 16.82
CA ASN A 120 21.53 8.19 15.96
C ASN A 120 20.69 7.42 14.92
N TYR A 121 20.90 7.69 13.63
CA TYR A 121 20.16 7.03 12.57
C TYR A 121 20.41 5.52 12.51
N ARG A 122 21.62 5.04 12.86
CA ARG A 122 21.95 3.61 12.87
C ARG A 122 21.15 2.84 13.91
N ASP A 123 20.97 3.42 15.10
CA ASP A 123 20.15 2.84 16.16
C ASP A 123 18.68 2.78 15.75
N SER A 124 18.24 3.79 15.00
CA SER A 124 16.87 3.89 14.50
C SER A 124 16.60 2.88 13.39
N LEU A 125 17.51 2.75 12.42
CA LEU A 125 17.48 1.69 11.41
C LEU A 125 17.48 0.29 12.03
N THR A 126 18.39 0.04 12.98
CA THR A 126 18.43 -1.23 13.70
C THR A 126 17.10 -1.51 14.39
N ARG A 127 16.49 -0.52 15.04
CA ARG A 127 15.19 -0.68 15.70
C ARG A 127 14.06 -0.98 14.70
N TRP A 128 14.00 -0.26 13.58
CA TRP A 128 12.95 -0.46 12.57
C TRP A 128 13.05 -1.84 11.92
N PHE A 129 14.26 -2.27 11.52
CA PHE A 129 14.47 -3.55 10.85
C PHE A 129 14.56 -4.77 11.78
N LYS A 130 14.71 -4.58 13.09
CA LYS A 130 14.68 -5.69 14.08
C LYS A 130 13.27 -6.24 14.36
N ASN A 131 12.22 -5.50 14.00
CA ASN A 131 10.84 -5.93 14.20
C ASN A 131 10.48 -7.09 13.24
N ASP A 132 10.20 -8.28 13.75
CA ASP A 132 9.94 -9.52 13.00
C ASP A 132 8.54 -9.62 12.38
N GLN A 133 7.67 -8.64 12.66
CA GLN A 133 6.27 -8.67 12.23
C GLN A 133 6.08 -8.30 10.75
N GLU A 134 6.98 -7.49 10.17
CA GLU A 134 6.81 -6.96 8.80
C GLU A 134 8.14 -6.84 8.04
N GLN A 135 8.11 -7.22 6.76
CA GLN A 135 9.19 -7.01 5.80
C GLN A 135 9.17 -5.56 5.28
N LEU A 136 10.30 -4.86 5.37
CA LEU A 136 10.45 -3.43 5.06
C LEU A 136 11.23 -3.21 3.76
N THR A 137 10.75 -2.28 2.94
CA THR A 137 11.49 -1.77 1.77
C THR A 137 12.26 -0.51 2.16
N TYR A 138 13.56 -0.46 1.88
CA TYR A 138 14.35 0.76 2.01
C TYR A 138 14.23 1.58 0.72
N VAL A 139 13.68 2.78 0.80
CA VAL A 139 13.54 3.71 -0.33
C VAL A 139 14.61 4.79 -0.21
N CYS A 140 15.51 4.89 -1.18
CA CYS A 140 16.56 5.90 -1.23
C CYS A 140 16.26 6.87 -2.37
N LEU A 141 16.15 8.16 -2.04
CA LEU A 141 15.88 9.26 -2.97
C LEU A 141 17.14 10.12 -3.21
N GLY A 142 18.04 10.16 -2.22
CA GLY A 142 19.34 10.82 -2.30
C GLY A 142 20.53 9.86 -2.43
N PRO A 143 21.73 10.26 -1.95
CA PRO A 143 22.88 9.38 -1.79
C PRO A 143 22.60 8.25 -0.80
N VAL A 144 23.10 7.06 -1.11
CA VAL A 144 22.81 5.81 -0.37
C VAL A 144 23.70 5.60 0.88
N SER A 145 24.36 6.66 1.32
CA SER A 145 25.39 6.69 2.36
C SER A 145 24.90 6.19 3.71
N SER A 146 23.68 6.56 4.10
CA SER A 146 23.13 6.18 5.39
C SER A 146 22.89 4.67 5.46
N LEU A 147 22.30 4.08 4.42
CA LEU A 147 22.12 2.62 4.34
C LEU A 147 23.47 1.90 4.44
N ASN A 148 24.44 2.27 3.61
CA ASN A 148 25.78 1.67 3.63
C ASN A 148 26.47 1.85 4.98
N GLY A 149 26.41 3.04 5.56
CA GLY A 149 27.00 3.35 6.86
C GLY A 149 26.38 2.57 8.02
N TRP A 150 25.12 2.16 7.92
CA TRP A 150 24.47 1.27 8.89
C TRP A 150 24.85 -0.19 8.65
N LEU A 151 24.80 -0.67 7.41
CA LEU A 151 25.11 -2.07 7.06
C LEU A 151 26.57 -2.46 7.35
N LYS A 152 27.51 -1.51 7.43
CA LYS A 152 28.88 -1.77 7.90
C LYS A 152 28.97 -2.24 9.36
N GLN A 153 27.91 -2.08 10.17
CA GLN A 153 27.93 -2.34 11.61
C GLN A 153 26.98 -3.46 12.05
N VAL A 154 26.17 -3.99 11.14
CA VAL A 154 25.15 -4.99 11.45
C VAL A 154 25.19 -6.13 10.43
N GLU A 155 24.78 -7.31 10.86
CA GLU A 155 24.37 -8.34 9.91
C GLU A 155 23.10 -7.87 9.19
N ILE A 156 22.99 -8.19 7.90
CA ILE A 156 21.87 -7.77 7.06
C ILE A 156 20.58 -8.32 7.66
N PRO A 157 19.63 -7.46 8.08
CA PRO A 157 18.44 -7.95 8.74
C PRO A 157 17.55 -8.75 7.78
N PHE A 158 17.02 -9.87 8.25
CA PHE A 158 16.07 -10.69 7.48
C PHE A 158 14.84 -9.90 7.01
N ASN A 159 14.46 -8.83 7.74
CA ASN A 159 13.31 -7.99 7.39
C ASN A 159 13.62 -6.90 6.36
N LEU A 160 14.87 -6.76 5.92
CA LEU A 160 15.20 -5.90 4.78
C LEU A 160 14.79 -6.63 3.48
N ARG A 161 13.58 -6.31 3.00
CA ARG A 161 12.97 -6.98 1.85
C ARG A 161 13.68 -6.70 0.54
N ARG A 162 13.87 -5.41 0.27
CA ARG A 162 14.49 -4.86 -0.94
C ARG A 162 14.94 -3.42 -0.71
N VAL A 163 15.87 -2.97 -1.55
CA VAL A 163 16.27 -1.57 -1.66
C VAL A 163 15.72 -1.04 -2.98
N VAL A 164 15.06 0.12 -2.94
CA VAL A 164 14.61 0.85 -4.13
C VAL A 164 15.30 2.20 -4.11
N TRP A 165 16.18 2.44 -5.07
CA TRP A 165 17.00 3.63 -5.12
C TRP A 165 16.70 4.40 -6.40
N PHE A 166 16.35 5.68 -6.29
CA PHE A 166 16.35 6.56 -7.44
C PHE A 166 17.78 6.75 -7.95
N TYR A 167 18.06 6.14 -9.09
CA TYR A 167 19.38 6.02 -9.69
C TYR A 167 19.35 6.68 -11.07
N GLY A 168 19.90 7.89 -11.17
CA GLY A 168 20.15 8.50 -12.46
C GLY A 168 21.21 7.68 -13.20
N GLU A 169 20.89 7.18 -14.40
CA GLU A 169 21.57 6.07 -15.07
C GLU A 169 23.02 6.31 -15.55
N SER A 170 23.69 7.37 -15.08
CA SER A 170 25.08 7.66 -15.40
C SER A 170 25.95 7.80 -14.16
N GLU A 171 27.25 7.49 -14.31
CA GLU A 171 28.32 7.85 -13.36
C GLU A 171 28.39 9.38 -13.08
N GLY A 172 27.52 10.19 -13.69
CA GLY A 172 27.38 11.64 -13.48
C GLY A 172 26.10 12.06 -12.74
N SER A 173 25.23 11.15 -12.29
CA SER A 173 24.09 11.55 -11.46
C SER A 173 24.55 11.97 -10.07
N THR A 174 23.98 13.06 -9.53
CA THR A 174 24.40 13.65 -8.25
C THR A 174 24.40 12.62 -7.12
N ASN A 175 23.41 11.72 -7.07
CA ASN A 175 23.29 10.67 -6.05
C ASN A 175 24.43 9.64 -6.13
N VAL A 176 24.83 9.24 -7.35
CA VAL A 176 25.89 8.25 -7.56
C VAL A 176 27.28 8.87 -7.39
N VAL A 177 27.49 10.07 -7.94
CA VAL A 177 28.75 10.81 -7.82
C VAL A 177 29.07 11.12 -6.37
N SER A 178 28.05 11.51 -5.59
CA SER A 178 28.24 11.90 -4.20
C SER A 178 28.63 10.73 -3.29
N ASP A 179 28.36 9.48 -3.70
CA ASP A 179 28.72 8.31 -2.90
C ASP A 179 29.06 7.05 -3.71
N ALA A 180 30.07 7.17 -4.56
CA ALA A 180 30.56 6.07 -5.39
C ALA A 180 31.07 4.87 -4.56
N GLU A 181 31.62 5.11 -3.35
CA GLU A 181 32.11 4.04 -2.50
C GLU A 181 30.97 3.27 -1.83
N ALA A 182 29.92 3.94 -1.33
CA ALA A 182 28.77 3.21 -0.83
C ALA A 182 28.10 2.38 -1.90
N TRP A 183 28.01 2.88 -3.13
CA TRP A 183 27.44 2.12 -4.22
C TRP A 183 28.17 0.79 -4.43
N ARG A 184 29.51 0.79 -4.49
CA ARG A 184 30.31 -0.43 -4.63
C ARG A 184 30.03 -1.45 -3.53
N GLN A 185 29.85 -1.01 -2.29
CA GLN A 185 29.57 -1.90 -1.17
C GLN A 185 28.15 -2.48 -1.24
N LEU A 186 27.16 -1.70 -1.67
CA LEU A 186 25.78 -2.18 -1.81
C LEU A 186 25.63 -3.25 -2.88
N GLN A 187 26.45 -3.20 -3.94
CA GLN A 187 26.46 -4.23 -4.98
C GLN A 187 26.79 -5.63 -4.45
N LEU A 188 27.38 -5.74 -3.24
CA LEU A 188 27.74 -6.99 -2.59
C LEU A 188 26.61 -7.57 -1.72
N LEU A 189 25.50 -6.85 -1.56
CA LEU A 189 24.40 -7.30 -0.70
C LEU A 189 23.59 -8.42 -1.37
N PRO A 190 23.22 -9.48 -0.63
CA PRO A 190 22.30 -10.53 -1.08
C PRO A 190 20.82 -10.09 -0.98
N VAL A 191 20.52 -8.84 -1.33
CA VAL A 191 19.17 -8.24 -1.28
C VAL A 191 18.87 -7.64 -2.64
N ASN A 192 17.61 -7.73 -3.08
CA ASN A 192 17.21 -7.12 -4.36
C ASN A 192 17.32 -5.59 -4.29
N ILE A 193 18.06 -5.00 -5.23
CA ILE A 193 18.27 -3.56 -5.40
C ILE A 193 17.65 -3.14 -6.73
N HIS A 194 16.63 -2.29 -6.66
CA HIS A 194 15.94 -1.76 -7.82
C HIS A 194 16.39 -0.31 -8.05
N LEU A 195 17.06 -0.09 -9.17
CA LEU A 195 17.57 1.20 -9.63
C LEU A 195 16.51 1.87 -10.49
N VAL A 196 15.70 2.74 -9.89
CA VAL A 196 14.61 3.44 -10.56
C VAL A 196 15.17 4.67 -11.26
N GLY A 197 15.00 4.76 -12.57
CA GLY A 197 15.52 5.89 -13.35
C GLY A 197 15.12 5.82 -14.82
N GLN A 198 15.54 6.84 -15.57
CA GLN A 198 15.38 6.91 -17.02
C GLN A 198 16.67 7.38 -17.67
N PRO A 199 16.90 7.03 -18.95
CA PRO A 199 17.88 7.72 -19.77
C PRO A 199 17.65 9.23 -19.75
N LEU A 200 18.73 10.00 -19.74
CA LEU A 200 18.68 11.47 -19.75
C LEU A 200 17.82 11.97 -20.93
N GLY A 201 16.89 12.89 -20.63
CA GLY A 201 15.96 13.47 -21.62
C GLY A 201 14.61 12.76 -21.74
N ASN A 202 14.43 11.57 -21.14
CA ASN A 202 13.17 10.82 -21.19
C ASN A 202 12.29 11.01 -19.94
N TYR A 203 12.66 11.91 -19.05
CA TYR A 203 11.88 12.16 -17.84
C TYR A 203 10.68 13.09 -18.12
N SER A 204 9.55 12.78 -17.50
CA SER A 204 8.37 13.64 -17.51
C SER A 204 8.63 14.93 -16.72
N ILE A 205 7.92 16.00 -17.07
CA ILE A 205 8.04 17.31 -16.43
C ILE A 205 6.87 17.49 -15.46
N PHE A 206 7.16 18.00 -14.27
CA PHE A 206 6.18 18.46 -13.30
C PHE A 206 5.70 19.87 -13.66
N THR A 207 4.55 19.95 -14.34
CA THR A 207 3.98 21.18 -14.89
C THR A 207 3.00 21.88 -13.94
N GLU A 208 2.66 23.14 -14.22
CA GLU A 208 1.56 23.85 -13.55
C GLU A 208 0.22 23.10 -13.69
N GLU A 209 -0.04 22.51 -14.85
CA GLU A 209 -1.24 21.70 -15.09
C GLU A 209 -1.30 20.48 -14.17
N LEU A 210 -0.19 19.75 -14.07
CA LEU A 210 -0.09 18.57 -13.19
C LEU A 210 -0.26 18.98 -11.72
N LEU A 211 0.38 20.07 -11.28
CA LEU A 211 0.19 20.60 -9.93
C LEU A 211 -1.27 20.99 -9.66
N GLY A 212 -1.94 21.60 -10.64
CA GLY A 212 -3.36 21.92 -10.59
C GLY A 212 -4.21 20.67 -10.36
N LYS A 213 -4.01 19.62 -11.16
CA LYS A 213 -4.70 18.32 -11.03
C LYS A 213 -4.44 17.65 -9.68
N VAL A 214 -3.19 17.65 -9.21
CA VAL A 214 -2.83 17.10 -7.88
C VAL A 214 -3.55 17.88 -6.78
N SER A 215 -3.51 19.21 -6.81
CA SER A 215 -4.16 20.05 -5.78
C SER A 215 -5.69 19.93 -5.77
N ALA A 216 -6.31 19.62 -6.91
CA ALA A 216 -7.75 19.39 -7.03
C ALA A 216 -8.24 18.11 -6.30
N THR A 217 -7.32 17.24 -5.85
CA THR A 217 -7.67 16.12 -4.96
C THR A 217 -8.01 16.56 -3.53
N GLU A 218 -7.75 17.83 -3.20
CA GLU A 218 -8.00 18.45 -1.89
C GLU A 218 -7.32 17.76 -0.71
N LYS A 219 -6.33 16.88 -0.97
CA LYS A 219 -5.54 16.29 0.10
C LYS A 219 -4.65 17.34 0.75
N PRO A 220 -4.46 17.29 2.09
CA PRO A 220 -3.69 18.31 2.79
C PRO A 220 -2.28 18.54 2.23
N LEU A 221 -1.54 17.47 1.92
CA LEU A 221 -0.20 17.55 1.33
C LEU A 221 -0.22 17.92 -0.17
N ALA A 222 -1.30 17.65 -0.91
CA ALA A 222 -1.47 18.14 -2.28
C ALA A 222 -1.63 19.67 -2.33
N LEU A 223 -2.37 20.23 -1.36
CA LEU A 223 -2.50 21.68 -1.21
C LEU A 223 -1.19 22.31 -0.76
N GLU A 224 -0.42 21.64 0.11
CA GLU A 224 0.89 22.12 0.54
C GLU A 224 1.93 22.07 -0.59
N LEU A 225 1.86 21.08 -1.48
CA LEU A 225 2.63 21.06 -2.73
C LEU A 225 2.39 22.32 -3.54
N LYS A 226 1.13 22.68 -3.76
CA LYS A 226 0.75 23.89 -4.49
C LYS A 226 1.31 25.14 -3.81
N LYS A 227 1.06 25.27 -2.51
CA LYS A 227 1.54 26.41 -1.72
C LYS A 227 3.06 26.59 -1.79
N ARG A 228 3.85 25.51 -1.81
CA ARG A 228 5.32 25.59 -1.83
C ARG A 228 5.89 25.83 -3.23
N HIS A 229 5.18 25.42 -4.29
CA HIS A 229 5.62 25.62 -5.67
C HIS A 229 5.14 26.94 -6.30
N GLU A 230 4.17 27.64 -5.68
CA GLU A 230 3.64 28.91 -6.18
C GLU A 230 4.30 30.17 -5.55
N VAL A 231 5.45 30.03 -4.89
CA VAL A 231 6.13 31.14 -4.19
C VAL A 231 7.33 31.67 -4.96
N GLY A 232 7.39 32.99 -5.13
CA GLY A 232 8.58 33.72 -5.57
C GLY A 232 9.25 33.14 -6.82
N ALA A 233 10.56 32.89 -6.74
CA ALA A 233 11.35 32.35 -7.84
C ALA A 233 10.94 30.90 -8.23
N ILE A 234 10.40 30.12 -7.30
CA ILE A 234 9.96 28.73 -7.55
C ILE A 234 8.79 28.71 -8.54
N ARG A 235 7.84 29.66 -8.40
CA ARG A 235 6.74 29.81 -9.35
C ARG A 235 7.24 30.08 -10.76
N GLY A 236 8.27 30.92 -10.90
CA GLY A 236 8.90 31.19 -12.20
C GLY A 236 9.55 29.95 -12.80
N GLN A 237 10.19 29.11 -11.98
CA GLN A 237 10.76 27.83 -12.43
C GLN A 237 9.65 26.86 -12.89
N LEU A 238 8.54 26.79 -12.16
CA LEU A 238 7.39 25.95 -12.52
C LEU A 238 6.75 26.39 -13.85
N ALA A 239 6.52 27.70 -14.03
CA ALA A 239 5.97 28.26 -15.26
C ALA A 239 6.85 27.99 -16.49
N ASN A 240 8.16 27.86 -16.28
CA ASN A 240 9.15 27.53 -17.31
C ASN A 240 9.42 26.03 -17.46
N SER A 241 8.60 25.16 -16.85
CA SER A 241 8.73 23.70 -16.97
C SER A 241 10.09 23.15 -16.51
N HIS A 242 10.72 23.78 -15.51
CA HIS A 242 12.05 23.40 -15.03
C HIS A 242 12.08 22.19 -14.08
N PHE A 243 10.94 21.77 -13.52
CA PHE A 243 10.91 20.66 -12.58
C PHE A 243 10.75 19.33 -13.30
N THR A 244 11.83 18.56 -13.40
CA THR A 244 11.77 17.18 -13.88
C THR A 244 11.21 16.26 -12.78
N MET A 245 10.42 15.25 -13.17
CA MET A 245 9.92 14.20 -12.26
C MET A 245 10.99 13.12 -12.13
N TRP A 246 11.72 13.15 -11.02
CA TRP A 246 12.82 12.27 -10.69
C TRP A 246 12.35 11.30 -9.61
N ASP A 247 12.50 11.67 -8.34
CA ASP A 247 12.11 10.86 -7.18
C ASP A 247 10.64 10.45 -7.18
N GLU A 248 9.77 11.22 -7.84
CA GLU A 248 8.35 10.89 -7.99
C GLU A 248 8.12 9.60 -8.77
N LEU A 249 9.09 9.13 -9.57
CA LEU A 249 9.03 7.82 -10.21
C LEU A 249 9.05 6.68 -9.19
N VAL A 250 9.64 6.85 -8.01
CA VAL A 250 9.73 5.79 -7.00
C VAL A 250 8.37 5.44 -6.38
N PRO A 251 7.57 6.39 -5.85
CA PRO A 251 6.22 6.07 -5.37
C PRO A 251 5.29 5.62 -6.50
N VAL A 252 5.48 6.11 -7.74
CA VAL A 252 4.73 5.63 -8.91
C VAL A 252 5.10 4.17 -9.22
N TYR A 253 6.38 3.82 -9.22
CA TYR A 253 6.86 2.46 -9.44
C TYR A 253 6.32 1.49 -8.39
N LEU A 254 6.43 1.83 -7.12
CA LEU A 254 5.95 0.96 -6.04
C LEU A 254 4.42 0.77 -6.08
N SER A 255 3.67 1.77 -6.55
CA SER A 255 2.21 1.67 -6.65
C SER A 255 1.72 0.99 -7.92
N TYR A 256 2.41 1.24 -9.05
CA TYR A 256 2.04 0.84 -10.40
C TYR A 256 3.22 0.16 -11.12
N PRO A 257 3.76 -0.95 -10.57
CA PRO A 257 4.94 -1.61 -11.13
C PRO A 257 4.73 -2.14 -12.56
N SER A 258 3.48 -2.36 -12.99
CA SER A 258 3.14 -2.76 -14.36
C SER A 258 3.48 -1.72 -15.43
N LEU A 259 3.65 -0.44 -15.03
CA LEU A 259 4.11 0.61 -15.93
C LEU A 259 5.62 0.55 -16.20
N PHE A 260 6.35 -0.29 -15.45
CA PHE A 260 7.80 -0.34 -15.48
C PHE A 260 8.29 -1.69 -15.98
N GLU A 261 9.37 -1.65 -16.75
CA GLU A 261 10.18 -2.80 -17.08
C GLU A 261 11.31 -2.93 -16.05
N VAL A 262 11.46 -4.13 -15.49
CA VAL A 262 12.52 -4.45 -14.54
C VAL A 262 13.55 -5.33 -15.24
N LYS A 263 14.75 -4.79 -15.47
CA LYS A 263 15.85 -5.46 -16.18
C LYS A 263 16.99 -5.76 -15.21
N PRO A 264 17.19 -7.03 -14.80
CA PRO A 264 18.36 -7.41 -14.03
C PRO A 264 19.66 -7.05 -14.76
N THR A 265 20.67 -6.63 -14.01
CA THR A 265 22.01 -6.41 -14.57
C THR A 265 22.64 -7.76 -14.90
N SER A 266 23.46 -7.80 -15.96
CA SER A 266 24.20 -9.01 -16.34
C SER A 266 25.26 -9.41 -15.31
N GLN A 267 25.70 -8.47 -14.48
CA GLN A 267 26.78 -8.65 -13.51
C GLN A 267 26.28 -9.16 -12.16
N ASN A 268 25.09 -8.74 -11.73
CA ASN A 268 24.48 -9.18 -10.48
C ASN A 268 22.95 -9.31 -10.65
N PRO A 269 22.39 -10.54 -10.53
CA PRO A 269 20.95 -10.77 -10.68
C PRO A 269 20.10 -10.14 -9.57
N HIS A 270 20.70 -9.73 -8.44
CA HIS A 270 20.01 -8.98 -7.39
C HIS A 270 19.87 -7.50 -7.70
N ILE A 271 20.53 -6.98 -8.74
CA ILE A 271 20.44 -5.58 -9.12
C ILE A 271 19.63 -5.48 -10.41
N ALA A 272 18.63 -4.61 -10.44
CA ALA A 272 17.81 -4.40 -11.64
C ALA A 272 17.60 -2.92 -11.94
N HIS A 273 17.72 -2.54 -13.21
CA HIS A 273 17.26 -1.26 -13.73
C HIS A 273 15.74 -1.28 -13.87
N VAL A 274 15.09 -0.25 -13.37
CA VAL A 274 13.64 -0.09 -13.39
C VAL A 274 13.30 1.16 -14.19
N GLN A 275 12.76 0.95 -15.38
CA GLN A 275 12.46 2.01 -16.33
C GLN A 275 10.97 1.96 -16.66
N ILE A 276 10.29 3.11 -16.61
CA ILE A 276 8.93 3.24 -17.13
C ILE A 276 8.89 2.98 -18.63
N VAL A 277 7.89 2.22 -19.08
CA VAL A 277 7.67 1.88 -20.48
C VAL A 277 6.98 3.03 -21.21
N ASP A 278 6.01 3.67 -20.56
CA ASP A 278 5.25 4.79 -21.10
C ASP A 278 5.27 5.98 -20.14
N THR A 279 6.08 7.00 -20.50
CA THR A 279 6.29 8.20 -19.69
C THR A 279 5.06 9.11 -19.66
N SER A 280 4.13 8.97 -20.61
CA SER A 280 2.87 9.72 -20.62
C SER A 280 1.97 9.36 -19.42
N MET A 281 2.12 8.13 -18.91
CA MET A 281 1.34 7.61 -17.78
C MET A 281 1.85 8.10 -16.42
N VAL A 282 3.02 8.74 -16.34
CA VAL A 282 3.62 9.19 -15.06
C VAL A 282 2.72 10.20 -14.37
N GLY A 283 2.25 11.23 -15.08
CA GLY A 283 1.45 12.30 -14.50
C GLY A 283 0.13 11.80 -13.92
N ASP A 284 -0.62 11.01 -14.69
CA ASP A 284 -1.88 10.41 -14.25
C ASP A 284 -1.68 9.46 -13.06
N SER A 285 -0.63 8.65 -13.09
CA SER A 285 -0.30 7.73 -11.99
C SER A 285 0.11 8.47 -10.73
N TYR A 286 0.86 9.57 -10.88
CA TYR A 286 1.23 10.43 -9.76
C TYR A 286 0.01 11.12 -9.13
N ILE A 287 -0.94 11.62 -9.94
CA ILE A 287 -2.22 12.18 -9.43
C ILE A 287 -2.98 11.15 -8.59
N LYS A 288 -3.03 9.89 -9.03
CA LYS A 288 -3.73 8.81 -8.31
C LYS A 288 -3.17 8.55 -6.91
N LEU A 289 -1.90 8.88 -6.64
CA LEU A 289 -1.32 8.79 -5.30
C LEU A 289 -1.96 9.75 -4.30
N PHE A 290 -2.63 10.81 -4.79
CA PHE A 290 -3.33 11.80 -3.97
C PHE A 290 -4.86 11.61 -3.94
N THR A 291 -5.44 10.60 -4.60
CA THR A 291 -6.91 10.41 -4.55
C THR A 291 -7.37 9.65 -3.30
N GLY A 292 -6.45 9.07 -2.52
CA GLY A 292 -6.76 8.26 -1.34
C GLY A 292 -7.40 6.90 -1.66
N GLN A 293 -7.42 6.51 -2.94
CA GLN A 293 -8.02 5.25 -3.41
C GLN A 293 -7.01 4.09 -3.46
N GLY A 294 -5.71 4.40 -3.39
CA GLY A 294 -4.61 3.44 -3.29
C GLY A 294 -4.69 2.21 -4.22
N THR A 295 -4.05 1.11 -3.80
CA THR A 295 -4.14 -0.24 -4.38
C THR A 295 -5.48 -0.89 -4.07
N ALA A 296 -6.29 -0.31 -3.19
CA ALA A 296 -7.61 -0.84 -2.86
C ALA A 296 -8.46 -1.01 -4.13
N LEU A 297 -8.37 -0.10 -5.10
CA LEU A 297 -9.03 -0.25 -6.41
C LEU A 297 -8.28 -1.17 -7.37
N ARG A 298 -6.99 -1.41 -7.21
CA ARG A 298 -6.21 -2.25 -8.14
C ARG A 298 -6.62 -3.72 -8.03
N GLY A 299 -6.98 -4.33 -9.14
CA GLY A 299 -7.33 -5.75 -9.23
C GLY A 299 -6.16 -6.60 -9.72
N ILE A 300 -6.41 -7.91 -9.88
CA ILE A 300 -5.48 -8.82 -10.55
C ILE A 300 -5.50 -8.58 -12.07
N VAL A 301 -6.70 -8.41 -12.62
CA VAL A 301 -6.93 -8.18 -14.06
C VAL A 301 -7.21 -6.71 -14.34
N LEU A 302 -7.97 -6.05 -13.45
CA LEU A 302 -8.34 -4.64 -13.62
C LEU A 302 -7.23 -3.74 -13.08
N GLU A 303 -6.73 -2.84 -13.92
CA GLU A 303 -5.78 -1.79 -13.47
C GLU A 303 -6.42 -0.90 -12.39
N SER A 304 -7.73 -0.63 -12.52
CA SER A 304 -8.54 0.01 -11.49
C SER A 304 -9.97 -0.51 -11.50
N PHE A 305 -10.54 -0.73 -10.32
CA PHE A 305 -11.93 -1.13 -10.16
C PHE A 305 -12.88 0.04 -10.46
N PRO A 306 -13.96 -0.18 -11.24
CA PRO A 306 -14.88 0.88 -11.61
C PRO A 306 -15.66 1.41 -10.40
N ILE A 307 -15.72 2.73 -10.29
CA ILE A 307 -16.44 3.44 -9.21
C ILE A 307 -17.37 4.53 -9.72
N SER A 308 -17.38 4.76 -11.03
CA SER A 308 -18.12 5.85 -11.65
C SER A 308 -19.61 5.52 -11.72
N GLU A 309 -20.45 6.53 -11.50
CA GLU A 309 -21.90 6.35 -11.37
C GLU A 309 -22.54 5.83 -12.67
N GLU A 310 -21.93 6.11 -13.82
CA GLU A 310 -22.44 5.70 -15.14
C GLU A 310 -22.36 4.19 -15.37
N LEU A 311 -21.55 3.48 -14.58
CA LEU A 311 -21.39 2.03 -14.65
C LEU A 311 -22.31 1.29 -13.67
N LEU A 312 -23.07 2.01 -12.85
CA LEU A 312 -23.90 1.43 -11.80
C LEU A 312 -25.35 1.28 -12.24
N SER A 313 -26.05 0.32 -11.64
CA SER A 313 -27.49 0.21 -11.81
C SER A 313 -28.20 1.47 -11.28
N PRO A 314 -29.27 1.97 -11.94
CA PRO A 314 -29.88 3.26 -11.60
C PRO A 314 -30.34 3.40 -10.14
N ASP A 315 -30.71 2.30 -9.49
CA ASP A 315 -31.16 2.27 -8.10
C ASP A 315 -30.02 2.34 -7.08
N LEU A 316 -28.79 2.02 -7.48
CA LEU A 316 -27.60 2.09 -6.61
C LEU A 316 -26.91 3.46 -6.68
N VAL A 317 -27.02 4.16 -7.82
CA VAL A 317 -26.40 5.48 -8.05
C VAL A 317 -26.62 6.46 -6.89
N PRO A 318 -27.84 6.66 -6.35
CA PRO A 318 -28.07 7.65 -5.29
C PRO A 318 -27.32 7.37 -3.98
N TYR A 319 -26.85 6.14 -3.78
CA TYR A 319 -26.23 5.68 -2.54
C TYR A 319 -24.73 5.44 -2.68
N ALA A 320 -24.23 5.25 -3.91
CA ALA A 320 -22.86 4.82 -4.18
C ALA A 320 -21.81 5.71 -3.49
N LYS A 321 -21.88 7.02 -3.70
CA LYS A 321 -20.95 7.98 -3.10
C LYS A 321 -20.99 7.96 -1.57
N ALA A 322 -22.19 7.89 -0.98
CA ALA A 322 -22.35 7.85 0.47
C ALA A 322 -21.78 6.55 1.07
N ILE A 323 -22.01 5.40 0.42
CA ILE A 323 -21.45 4.11 0.82
C ILE A 323 -19.92 4.16 0.75
N GLN A 324 -19.35 4.63 -0.37
CA GLN A 324 -17.91 4.74 -0.57
C GLN A 324 -17.25 5.64 0.48
N GLN A 325 -17.86 6.79 0.78
CA GLN A 325 -17.35 7.73 1.78
C GLN A 325 -17.44 7.16 3.20
N ARG A 326 -18.54 6.50 3.54
CA ARG A 326 -18.78 5.97 4.89
C ARG A 326 -17.93 4.74 5.18
N HIS A 327 -17.86 3.80 4.24
CA HIS A 327 -17.27 2.48 4.49
C HIS A 327 -15.90 2.28 3.86
N GLY A 328 -15.50 3.16 2.95
CA GLY A 328 -14.22 3.09 2.24
C GLY A 328 -14.29 2.30 0.93
N ILE A 329 -13.32 2.57 0.06
CA ILE A 329 -13.34 2.07 -1.31
C ILE A 329 -13.03 0.56 -1.43
N GLU A 330 -12.30 0.00 -0.46
CA GLU A 330 -12.05 -1.45 -0.42
C GLU A 330 -13.36 -2.21 -0.14
N GLU A 331 -14.14 -1.77 0.86
CA GLU A 331 -15.45 -2.38 1.13
C GLU A 331 -16.39 -2.22 -0.06
N TRP A 332 -16.36 -1.06 -0.73
CA TRP A 332 -17.10 -0.83 -1.97
C TRP A 332 -16.79 -1.91 -3.01
N LYS A 333 -15.51 -2.02 -3.39
CA LYS A 333 -15.03 -2.99 -4.38
C LYS A 333 -15.37 -4.43 -3.98
N LEU A 334 -15.05 -4.83 -2.76
CA LEU A 334 -15.27 -6.20 -2.29
C LEU A 334 -16.76 -6.54 -2.33
N THR A 335 -17.63 -5.60 -1.94
CA THR A 335 -19.08 -5.84 -1.92
C THR A 335 -19.65 -5.90 -3.33
N VAL A 336 -19.19 -5.05 -4.26
CA VAL A 336 -19.59 -5.16 -5.67
C VAL A 336 -19.14 -6.52 -6.23
N LEU A 337 -17.86 -6.89 -6.08
CA LEU A 337 -17.35 -8.18 -6.54
C LEU A 337 -18.11 -9.37 -5.95
N THR A 338 -18.41 -9.34 -4.65
CA THR A 338 -19.23 -10.37 -4.00
C THR A 338 -20.58 -10.52 -4.68
N ASN A 339 -21.29 -9.41 -4.92
CA ASN A 339 -22.65 -9.48 -5.42
C ASN A 339 -22.72 -9.71 -6.94
N GLU A 340 -21.70 -9.31 -7.70
CA GLU A 340 -21.52 -9.72 -9.10
C GLU A 340 -21.28 -11.24 -9.19
N MET A 341 -20.44 -11.80 -8.33
CA MET A 341 -20.24 -13.25 -8.27
C MET A 341 -21.51 -13.98 -7.79
N HIS A 342 -22.20 -13.42 -6.79
CA HIS A 342 -23.43 -13.97 -6.21
C HIS A 342 -24.68 -13.81 -7.10
N GLN A 343 -24.59 -12.99 -8.16
CA GLN A 343 -25.65 -12.71 -9.13
C GLN A 343 -26.88 -11.95 -8.58
N HIS A 344 -26.82 -11.41 -7.36
CA HIS A 344 -27.77 -10.43 -6.83
C HIS A 344 -27.21 -9.72 -5.59
N LEU A 345 -27.81 -8.57 -5.22
CA LEU A 345 -27.53 -7.90 -3.94
C LEU A 345 -28.21 -8.67 -2.80
N GLY A 346 -27.40 -9.35 -1.98
CA GLY A 346 -27.85 -10.15 -0.85
C GLY A 346 -27.48 -9.54 0.50
N ILE A 347 -28.38 -9.64 1.48
CA ILE A 347 -28.13 -9.14 2.85
C ILE A 347 -26.93 -9.88 3.46
N TYR A 348 -26.95 -11.21 3.45
CA TYR A 348 -25.90 -12.01 4.09
C TYR A 348 -24.58 -12.02 3.30
N SER A 349 -24.60 -11.84 1.98
CA SER A 349 -23.37 -11.68 1.20
C SER A 349 -22.64 -10.36 1.54
N ILE A 350 -23.39 -9.28 1.78
CA ILE A 350 -22.85 -8.00 2.28
C ILE A 350 -22.32 -8.16 3.72
N VAL A 351 -23.07 -8.83 4.60
CA VAL A 351 -22.60 -9.14 5.97
C VAL A 351 -21.29 -9.94 5.92
N GLY A 352 -21.19 -10.96 5.08
CA GLY A 352 -19.97 -11.75 4.91
C GLY A 352 -18.80 -10.93 4.41
N THR A 353 -19.04 -10.00 3.48
CA THR A 353 -18.02 -9.08 2.96
C THR A 353 -17.49 -8.17 4.07
N LYS A 354 -18.39 -7.54 4.82
CA LYS A 354 -18.05 -6.69 5.96
C LYS A 354 -17.31 -7.47 7.06
N MET A 355 -17.71 -8.71 7.31
CA MET A 355 -17.11 -9.57 8.33
C MET A 355 -15.68 -9.99 7.99
N GLY A 356 -15.42 -10.41 6.75
CA GLY A 356 -14.08 -10.78 6.34
C GLY A 356 -13.14 -9.58 6.24
N LEU A 357 -13.63 -8.41 5.82
CA LEU A 357 -12.86 -7.17 5.87
C LEU A 357 -12.54 -6.77 7.32
N PHE A 358 -13.51 -6.83 8.22
CA PHE A 358 -13.30 -6.58 9.66
C PHE A 358 -12.21 -7.50 10.23
N ALA A 359 -12.22 -8.80 9.90
CA ALA A 359 -11.19 -9.73 10.37
C ALA A 359 -9.79 -9.39 9.82
N ARG A 360 -9.70 -8.97 8.55
CA ARG A 360 -8.43 -8.52 7.95
C ARG A 360 -7.91 -7.25 8.61
N GLU A 361 -8.78 -6.29 8.89
CA GLU A 361 -8.44 -5.07 9.62
C GLU A 361 -7.98 -5.40 11.05
N TYR A 362 -8.65 -6.33 11.73
CA TYR A 362 -8.27 -6.77 13.07
C TYR A 362 -6.86 -7.38 13.12
N PHE A 363 -6.50 -8.22 12.14
CA PHE A 363 -5.17 -8.83 12.08
C PHE A 363 -4.11 -7.96 11.40
N GLY A 364 -4.50 -6.89 10.71
CA GLY A 364 -3.58 -6.04 9.94
C GLY A 364 -3.04 -6.74 8.68
N VAL A 365 -3.86 -7.55 8.00
CA VAL A 365 -3.39 -8.41 6.89
C VAL A 365 -4.14 -8.20 5.57
N GLY A 366 -3.44 -8.49 4.47
CA GLY A 366 -4.00 -8.51 3.11
C GLY A 366 -4.87 -9.74 2.84
N LEU A 367 -5.37 -9.84 1.60
CA LEU A 367 -6.07 -11.03 1.10
C LEU A 367 -5.17 -12.26 1.20
N ASP A 368 -5.79 -13.44 1.28
CA ASP A 368 -5.15 -14.76 1.23
C ASP A 368 -4.24 -15.11 2.42
N LYS A 369 -4.22 -14.26 3.46
CA LYS A 369 -3.41 -14.49 4.66
C LYS A 369 -4.13 -15.26 5.77
N ILE A 370 -5.46 -15.22 5.78
CA ILE A 370 -6.29 -15.79 6.85
C ILE A 370 -6.99 -17.07 6.41
N LYS A 371 -7.04 -18.05 7.30
CA LYS A 371 -7.92 -19.21 7.14
C LYS A 371 -9.28 -18.92 7.76
N VAL A 372 -10.35 -19.43 7.15
CA VAL A 372 -11.73 -19.14 7.53
C VAL A 372 -12.47 -20.43 7.81
N VAL A 373 -13.18 -20.50 8.93
CA VAL A 373 -14.19 -21.53 9.21
C VAL A 373 -15.53 -20.83 9.36
N SER A 374 -16.38 -20.93 8.36
CA SER A 374 -17.72 -20.33 8.38
C SER A 374 -18.67 -21.12 9.28
N LEU A 375 -19.49 -20.40 10.04
CA LEU A 375 -20.56 -20.94 10.89
C LEU A 375 -21.94 -20.83 10.23
N ALA A 376 -21.99 -20.35 8.99
CA ALA A 376 -23.25 -20.08 8.27
C ALA A 376 -23.92 -21.34 7.70
N GLY A 377 -23.21 -22.47 7.65
CA GLY A 377 -23.69 -23.69 7.01
C GLY A 377 -23.92 -23.52 5.50
N PHE A 378 -24.77 -24.39 4.94
CA PHE A 378 -25.04 -24.46 3.49
C PHE A 378 -26.47 -24.07 3.10
N MET A 379 -27.30 -23.68 4.06
CA MET A 379 -28.71 -23.37 3.80
C MET A 379 -28.95 -21.86 3.68
N PRO A 380 -29.55 -21.39 2.57
CA PRO A 380 -29.97 -20.00 2.43
C PRO A 380 -31.04 -19.63 3.48
N PRO A 381 -31.13 -18.33 3.85
CA PRO A 381 -30.36 -17.21 3.31
C PRO A 381 -29.00 -16.99 3.99
N VAL A 382 -28.74 -17.62 5.14
CA VAL A 382 -27.52 -17.37 5.94
C VAL A 382 -26.25 -17.83 5.22
N SER A 383 -26.32 -18.93 4.46
CA SER A 383 -25.17 -19.45 3.71
C SER A 383 -24.58 -18.50 2.67
N CYS A 384 -25.32 -17.48 2.20
CA CYS A 384 -24.79 -16.45 1.31
C CYS A 384 -23.64 -15.65 1.95
N LEU A 385 -23.52 -15.69 3.29
CA LEU A 385 -22.38 -15.16 4.02
C LEU A 385 -21.05 -15.76 3.56
N ASN A 386 -21.04 -17.04 3.14
CA ASN A 386 -19.84 -17.72 2.65
C ASN A 386 -19.25 -17.01 1.44
N ASP A 387 -20.07 -16.48 0.54
CA ASP A 387 -19.61 -15.79 -0.68
C ASP A 387 -18.89 -14.49 -0.33
N GLY A 388 -19.48 -13.71 0.58
CA GLY A 388 -18.85 -12.50 1.10
C GLY A 388 -17.55 -12.77 1.83
N LEU A 389 -17.48 -13.85 2.63
CA LEU A 389 -16.25 -14.27 3.29
C LEU A 389 -15.16 -14.61 2.27
N GLN A 390 -15.47 -15.40 1.23
CA GLN A 390 -14.49 -15.80 0.23
C GLN A 390 -13.86 -14.60 -0.48
N ILE A 391 -14.68 -13.64 -0.92
CA ILE A 391 -14.20 -12.46 -1.65
C ILE A 391 -13.44 -11.50 -0.74
N SER A 392 -13.96 -11.21 0.45
CA SER A 392 -13.34 -10.21 1.35
C SER A 392 -12.06 -10.67 2.02
N THR A 393 -11.92 -11.98 2.26
CA THR A 393 -10.72 -12.56 2.87
C THR A 393 -9.73 -13.12 1.85
N GLY A 394 -10.22 -13.43 0.64
CA GLY A 394 -9.50 -14.23 -0.33
C GLY A 394 -9.43 -15.72 0.04
N ALA A 395 -9.98 -16.16 1.16
CA ALA A 395 -10.01 -17.58 1.49
C ALA A 395 -10.93 -18.33 0.51
N THR A 396 -10.38 -19.19 -0.35
CA THR A 396 -11.13 -19.95 -1.35
C THR A 396 -11.18 -21.44 -1.01
N LEU A 397 -12.24 -22.11 -1.49
CA LEU A 397 -12.40 -23.57 -1.42
C LEU A 397 -11.27 -24.28 -2.17
N GLY A 398 -10.90 -23.79 -3.35
CA GLY A 398 -9.84 -24.38 -4.18
C GLY A 398 -8.47 -24.39 -3.51
N ARG A 399 -8.20 -23.44 -2.62
CA ARG A 399 -6.97 -23.40 -1.81
C ARG A 399 -7.09 -24.10 -0.46
N GLY A 400 -8.28 -24.62 -0.12
CA GLY A 400 -8.56 -25.18 1.21
C GLY A 400 -8.42 -24.17 2.35
N SER A 401 -8.49 -22.87 2.04
CA SER A 401 -8.33 -21.79 3.01
C SER A 401 -9.64 -21.38 3.68
N ILE A 402 -10.79 -21.74 3.11
CA ILE A 402 -12.09 -21.67 3.78
C ILE A 402 -12.70 -23.06 3.94
N SER A 403 -13.37 -23.29 5.07
CA SER A 403 -14.24 -24.44 5.31
C SER A 403 -15.55 -23.98 5.96
N VAL A 404 -16.57 -24.84 5.94
CA VAL A 404 -17.89 -24.56 6.54
C VAL A 404 -18.15 -25.61 7.61
N GLU A 405 -18.50 -25.15 8.81
CA GLU A 405 -18.87 -26.02 9.92
C GLU A 405 -20.17 -26.78 9.62
N GLN A 406 -20.16 -28.08 9.88
CA GLN A 406 -21.32 -28.97 9.69
C GLN A 406 -21.91 -29.40 11.03
N GLY A 407 -23.22 -29.66 11.05
CA GLY A 407 -23.91 -30.28 12.19
C GLY A 407 -24.32 -29.33 13.33
N GLY A 408 -23.99 -28.04 13.24
CA GLY A 408 -24.44 -26.98 14.17
C GLY A 408 -25.59 -26.14 13.63
N ALA A 409 -26.18 -25.30 14.49
CA ALA A 409 -27.13 -24.28 14.04
C ALA A 409 -26.42 -23.22 13.20
N SER A 410 -26.91 -22.98 11.98
CA SER A 410 -26.38 -21.93 11.09
C SER A 410 -26.53 -20.56 11.74
N ILE A 411 -25.40 -19.89 12.00
CA ILE A 411 -25.38 -18.51 12.47
C ILE A 411 -24.55 -17.65 11.52
N ALA A 412 -24.88 -16.36 11.42
CA ALA A 412 -24.07 -15.42 10.66
C ALA A 412 -22.77 -15.13 11.42
N GLY A 413 -21.77 -16.00 11.27
CA GLY A 413 -20.50 -15.91 11.96
C GLY A 413 -19.40 -16.74 11.31
N ALA A 414 -18.16 -16.47 11.71
CA ALA A 414 -16.98 -17.17 11.24
C ALA A 414 -15.85 -17.18 12.29
N ARG A 415 -14.97 -18.17 12.18
CA ARG A 415 -13.68 -18.20 12.88
C ARG A 415 -12.57 -17.89 11.88
N PHE A 416 -11.72 -16.94 12.22
CA PHE A 416 -10.58 -16.51 11.41
C PHE A 416 -9.29 -16.92 12.11
N VAL A 417 -8.42 -17.62 11.40
CA VAL A 417 -7.16 -18.12 11.94
C VAL A 417 -5.98 -17.47 11.22
N TYR A 418 -5.10 -16.85 12.01
CA TYR A 418 -3.87 -16.24 11.53
C TYR A 418 -2.74 -16.45 12.54
N GLN A 419 -1.62 -17.03 12.11
CA GLN A 419 -0.43 -17.27 12.95
C GLN A 419 -0.74 -17.89 14.34
N GLY A 420 -1.64 -18.87 14.38
CA GLY A 420 -2.05 -19.55 15.62
C GLY A 420 -3.07 -18.80 16.48
N ARG A 421 -3.43 -17.56 16.12
CA ARG A 421 -4.49 -16.78 16.78
C ARG A 421 -5.84 -17.07 16.13
N VAL A 422 -6.89 -17.20 16.94
CA VAL A 422 -8.25 -17.46 16.47
C VAL A 422 -9.19 -16.33 16.87
N LEU A 423 -9.70 -15.59 15.90
CA LEU A 423 -10.74 -14.59 16.10
C LEU A 423 -12.09 -15.19 15.73
N VAL A 424 -13.03 -15.20 16.67
CA VAL A 424 -14.43 -15.57 16.42
C VAL A 424 -15.25 -14.30 16.27
N VAL A 425 -15.96 -14.17 15.15
CA VAL A 425 -16.80 -13.01 14.84
C VAL A 425 -18.22 -13.48 14.52
N THR A 426 -19.22 -12.82 15.10
CA THR A 426 -20.65 -13.11 14.87
C THR A 426 -21.43 -11.82 14.66
N LEU A 427 -22.43 -11.85 13.77
CA LEU A 427 -23.40 -10.77 13.64
C LEU A 427 -24.16 -10.61 14.96
N LYS A 428 -24.24 -9.38 15.47
CA LYS A 428 -25.00 -9.06 16.69
C LYS A 428 -26.46 -9.49 16.54
N GLY A 429 -27.02 -10.03 17.61
CA GLY A 429 -28.39 -10.58 17.61
C GLY A 429 -29.46 -9.57 17.16
N SER A 430 -29.28 -8.28 17.44
CA SER A 430 -30.19 -7.22 16.97
C SER A 430 -30.22 -7.10 15.44
N TYR A 431 -29.06 -7.20 14.78
CA TYR A 431 -28.95 -7.13 13.33
C TYR A 431 -29.44 -8.43 12.67
N SER A 432 -29.10 -9.59 13.25
CA SER A 432 -29.63 -10.88 12.78
C SER A 432 -31.15 -10.94 12.84
N LYS A 433 -31.73 -10.48 13.96
CA LYS A 433 -33.18 -10.43 14.13
C LYS A 433 -33.83 -9.48 13.12
N LEU A 434 -33.28 -8.28 12.94
CA LEU A 434 -33.79 -7.32 11.96
C LEU A 434 -33.81 -7.90 10.55
N ALA A 435 -32.71 -8.51 10.09
CA ALA A 435 -32.65 -9.14 8.77
C ALA A 435 -33.66 -10.29 8.62
N ALA A 436 -33.80 -11.13 9.66
CA ALA A 436 -34.76 -12.24 9.63
C ALA A 436 -36.21 -11.73 9.57
N ASP A 437 -36.56 -10.74 10.39
CA ASP A 437 -37.90 -10.16 10.45
C ASP A 437 -38.26 -9.49 9.10
N ASP A 438 -37.34 -8.74 8.50
CA ASP A 438 -37.57 -8.07 7.20
C ASP A 438 -37.70 -9.08 6.04
N ILE A 439 -36.91 -10.16 6.03
CA ILE A 439 -37.05 -11.25 5.05
C ILE A 439 -38.41 -11.95 5.22
N SER A 440 -38.80 -12.29 6.46
CA SER A 440 -40.09 -12.91 6.74
C SER A 440 -41.26 -12.03 6.32
N ALA A 441 -41.20 -10.73 6.59
CA ALA A 441 -42.21 -9.77 6.14
C ALA A 441 -42.31 -9.71 4.60
N GLY A 442 -41.17 -9.79 3.91
CA GLY A 442 -41.11 -9.88 2.45
C GLY A 442 -41.82 -11.11 1.88
N ILE A 443 -41.56 -12.29 2.47
CA ILE A 443 -42.19 -13.55 2.08
C ILE A 443 -43.71 -13.49 2.28
N VAL A 444 -44.16 -12.95 3.42
CA VAL A 444 -45.60 -12.80 3.72
C VAL A 444 -46.27 -11.86 2.72
N LYS A 445 -45.62 -10.76 2.36
CA LYS A 445 -46.22 -9.72 1.51
C LYS A 445 -46.22 -10.07 0.03
N TYR A 446 -45.14 -10.66 -0.47
CA TYR A 446 -44.92 -10.84 -1.92
C TYR A 446 -44.87 -12.30 -2.36
N GLY A 447 -44.90 -13.26 -1.43
CA GLY A 447 -44.62 -14.67 -1.70
C GLY A 447 -43.12 -14.94 -1.82
N ASN A 448 -42.72 -16.18 -1.60
CA ASN A 448 -41.31 -16.58 -1.67
C ASN A 448 -40.80 -16.58 -3.13
N LEU A 449 -39.57 -16.11 -3.35
CA LEU A 449 -38.87 -16.11 -4.65
C LEU A 449 -39.61 -15.40 -5.81
N THR A 450 -40.54 -14.49 -5.51
CA THR A 450 -41.21 -13.68 -6.54
C THR A 450 -40.40 -12.42 -6.88
N ASN A 451 -40.74 -11.76 -8.00
CA ASN A 451 -40.13 -10.47 -8.36
C ASN A 451 -40.32 -9.42 -7.26
N GLY A 452 -41.48 -9.40 -6.58
CA GLY A 452 -41.75 -8.48 -5.48
C GLY A 452 -40.83 -8.74 -4.28
N TYR A 453 -40.60 -10.01 -3.94
CA TYR A 453 -39.65 -10.41 -2.90
C TYR A 453 -38.22 -9.98 -3.23
N TRP A 454 -37.75 -10.26 -4.45
CA TRP A 454 -36.39 -9.90 -4.86
C TRP A 454 -36.15 -8.39 -4.92
N ASN A 455 -37.15 -7.63 -5.36
CA ASN A 455 -37.09 -6.17 -5.33
C ASN A 455 -36.96 -5.64 -3.88
N LEU A 456 -37.70 -6.23 -2.93
CA LEU A 456 -37.57 -5.88 -1.52
C LEU A 456 -36.18 -6.25 -0.96
N VAL A 457 -35.70 -7.47 -1.22
CA VAL A 457 -34.36 -7.92 -0.77
C VAL A 457 -33.28 -6.99 -1.31
N ARG A 458 -33.39 -6.57 -2.57
CA ARG A 458 -32.46 -5.61 -3.18
C ARG A 458 -32.48 -4.25 -2.47
N GLN A 459 -33.66 -3.70 -2.21
CA GLN A 459 -33.81 -2.43 -1.47
C GLN A 459 -33.25 -2.52 -0.05
N LEU A 460 -33.55 -3.60 0.68
CA LEU A 460 -33.01 -3.86 2.02
C LEU A 460 -31.49 -4.01 1.99
N SER A 461 -30.95 -4.71 1.00
CA SER A 461 -29.49 -4.90 0.86
C SER A 461 -28.76 -3.58 0.65
N ILE A 462 -29.28 -2.69 -0.21
CA ILE A 462 -28.72 -1.34 -0.41
C ILE A 462 -28.80 -0.53 0.89
N LYS A 463 -29.96 -0.56 1.56
CA LYS A 463 -30.17 0.13 2.84
C LYS A 463 -29.17 -0.33 3.90
N TYR A 464 -29.04 -1.64 4.11
CA TYR A 464 -28.14 -2.19 5.11
C TYR A 464 -26.67 -1.99 4.76
N TRP A 465 -26.31 -2.01 3.47
CA TRP A 465 -24.95 -1.67 3.05
C TRP A 465 -24.58 -0.25 3.46
N LEU A 466 -25.48 0.70 3.22
CA LEU A 466 -25.31 2.10 3.62
C LEU A 466 -25.28 2.27 5.13
N GLU A 467 -26.24 1.70 5.85
CA GLU A 467 -26.47 2.00 7.26
C GLU A 467 -25.57 1.21 8.22
N TRP A 468 -25.27 -0.06 7.92
CA TRP A 468 -24.59 -0.95 8.87
C TRP A 468 -23.07 -0.76 8.82
N ASP A 469 -22.49 -0.29 9.93
CA ASP A 469 -21.05 -0.15 10.09
C ASP A 469 -20.41 -1.47 10.57
N ARG A 470 -19.41 -1.96 9.83
CA ARG A 470 -18.67 -3.18 10.17
C ARG A 470 -17.97 -3.10 11.53
N LYS A 471 -17.66 -1.90 12.03
CA LYS A 471 -17.05 -1.68 13.35
C LYS A 471 -18.05 -1.79 14.50
N GLU A 472 -19.35 -1.77 14.21
CA GLU A 472 -20.41 -1.76 15.21
C GLU A 472 -21.28 -3.02 15.19
N MET A 473 -21.48 -3.64 14.02
CA MET A 473 -22.47 -4.71 13.83
C MET A 473 -22.05 -6.10 14.33
N PHE A 474 -20.77 -6.29 14.69
CA PHE A 474 -20.24 -7.59 15.09
C PHE A 474 -19.93 -7.67 16.58
N ASP A 475 -20.20 -8.85 17.15
CA ASP A 475 -19.57 -9.30 18.39
C ASP A 475 -18.33 -10.13 18.03
N PHE A 476 -17.23 -9.95 18.74
CA PHE A 476 -16.00 -10.69 18.48
C PHE A 476 -15.23 -11.02 19.76
N LYS A 477 -14.47 -12.11 19.71
CA LYS A 477 -13.55 -12.52 20.77
C LYS A 477 -12.37 -13.28 20.21
N GLU A 478 -11.20 -13.10 20.81
CA GLU A 478 -10.04 -13.93 20.52
C GLU A 478 -10.05 -15.17 21.44
N VAL A 479 -9.83 -16.35 20.85
CA VAL A 479 -9.75 -17.62 21.56
C VAL A 479 -8.31 -18.10 21.46
N LYS A 480 -7.73 -18.47 22.61
CA LYS A 480 -6.38 -19.04 22.70
C LYS A 480 -6.36 -20.50 22.29
#